data_AF-A0A191MWQ0-F1
#
_entry.id   AF-A0A191MWQ0-F1
#
_cell.length_a   1.000
_cell.length_b   1.000
_cell.length_c   1.000
_cell.angle_alpha   90.00
_cell.angle_beta   90.00
_cell.angle_gamma   90.00
#
_symmetry.space_group_name_H-M   'P 1'
#
loop_
_entity.id
_entity.type
_entity.pdbx_description
1 polymer ?
#
loop_
_entity_poly.entity_id
_entity_poly.type
_entity_poly.pdbx_seq_one_letter_code
_entity_poly.pdbx_strand_id
1 'polypeptide(L)'
;MSEFSNKCNVPGSNSKNREGVKIYLNADKDKLLIYKDNKNKCGVYCWENLSNNKCYIGSSVNLSRRFSFYYSLENQLKVKNFTYISRALLKYKAAVYRAYSTSTDTPSSLAASQPVKIYENADTQKAQIIKENRKRAGVYIWIYLPSGQCYIGSSINIGRRLGDYFTASFLETHNKRGRSKIYAALWKYGYSNFSLGILEYCAPDKAIEREQYYLDLLQPEYNILKIAGSSYGSQHSEESKTKNWTLERKAQRREHLIELNTSQEQTERSRERMKILSNSKEHKEHLKELHLRQSHKVEVFDIITKTTIVYSSIRSAALAIGIAHSTIQKYLRLGESYKNKYKFSYYKPSNDKN
;
A
#
# COMPACT_ATOMS: atom_id res chain seq x y z
N MET A 1 -36.59 -30.76 -38.19
CA MET A 1 -36.44 -29.96 -39.43
C MET A 1 -35.65 -28.70 -39.07
N SER A 2 -34.65 -28.40 -39.91
CA SER A 2 -33.84 -27.16 -40.05
C SER A 2 -33.11 -26.65 -38.79
N GLU A 3 -31.79 -26.87 -38.64
CA GLU A 3 -30.67 -26.19 -39.34
C GLU A 3 -30.64 -24.67 -39.13
N PHE A 4 -29.60 -24.16 -38.49
CA PHE A 4 -28.69 -23.22 -39.15
C PHE A 4 -27.30 -23.29 -38.51
N SER A 5 -26.36 -23.74 -39.34
CA SER A 5 -24.92 -23.71 -39.11
C SER A 5 -24.37 -22.29 -39.16
N ASN A 6 -23.30 -22.02 -38.41
CA ASN A 6 -22.18 -21.28 -38.98
C ASN A 6 -20.86 -21.82 -38.43
N LYS A 7 -20.22 -22.63 -39.27
CA LYS A 7 -18.83 -23.08 -39.16
C LYS A 7 -17.92 -21.91 -39.58
N CYS A 8 -16.97 -21.54 -38.73
CA CYS A 8 -15.70 -20.98 -39.20
C CYS A 8 -14.66 -22.09 -39.12
N ASN A 9 -14.35 -22.67 -40.28
CA ASN A 9 -13.23 -23.58 -40.50
C ASN A 9 -11.92 -22.76 -40.52
N VAL A 10 -10.94 -23.19 -39.71
CA VAL A 10 -9.52 -22.89 -39.96
C VAL A 10 -8.84 -24.21 -40.36
N PRO A 11 -8.16 -24.30 -41.51
CA PRO A 11 -7.63 -25.57 -41.99
C PRO A 11 -6.22 -25.85 -41.43
N GLY A 12 -6.02 -27.09 -40.97
CA GLY A 12 -4.68 -27.70 -40.84
C GLY A 12 -4.23 -28.08 -39.43
N SER A 13 -4.69 -29.22 -38.91
CA SER A 13 -3.84 -30.37 -38.52
C SER A 13 -4.63 -31.38 -37.66
N ASN A 14 -5.01 -32.52 -38.26
CA ASN A 14 -5.31 -33.82 -37.64
C ASN A 14 -5.72 -33.87 -36.15
N SER A 15 -6.93 -33.44 -35.80
CA SER A 15 -7.58 -33.87 -34.55
C SER A 15 -8.21 -35.25 -34.76
N LYS A 16 -7.41 -36.32 -34.64
CA LYS A 16 -7.99 -37.66 -34.44
C LYS A 16 -8.87 -37.60 -33.19
N ASN A 17 -10.09 -38.10 -33.34
CA ASN A 17 -11.12 -38.28 -32.32
C ASN A 17 -10.53 -38.69 -30.95
N ARG A 18 -10.60 -37.80 -29.96
CA ARG A 18 -10.16 -38.06 -28.58
C ARG A 18 -11.33 -37.81 -27.65
N GLU A 19 -12.27 -38.75 -27.64
CA GLU A 19 -13.42 -38.71 -26.75
C GLU A 19 -12.97 -39.16 -25.36
N GLY A 20 -12.70 -38.20 -24.48
CA GLY A 20 -12.53 -38.47 -23.05
C GLY A 20 -13.89 -38.69 -22.40
N VAL A 21 -13.97 -39.63 -21.43
CA VAL A 21 -15.17 -39.88 -20.61
C VAL A 21 -15.70 -38.58 -19.98
N LYS A 22 -14.81 -37.63 -19.68
CA LYS A 22 -15.16 -36.27 -19.30
C LYS A 22 -14.10 -35.30 -19.78
N ILE A 23 -14.52 -34.19 -20.38
CA ILE A 23 -13.66 -33.14 -20.92
C ILE A 23 -13.88 -31.86 -20.09
N TYR A 24 -12.78 -31.21 -19.71
CA TYR A 24 -12.80 -29.92 -19.02
C TYR A 24 -12.21 -28.89 -19.98
N LEU A 25 -12.97 -27.83 -20.28
CA LEU A 25 -12.60 -26.85 -21.30
C LEU A 25 -11.46 -25.96 -20.85
N ASN A 26 -11.35 -25.68 -19.55
CA ASN A 26 -10.24 -24.89 -19.00
C ASN A 26 -9.78 -25.43 -17.64
N ALA A 27 -8.63 -26.10 -17.63
CA ALA A 27 -8.12 -26.76 -16.44
C ALA A 27 -7.88 -25.81 -15.25
N ASP A 28 -7.45 -24.57 -15.48
CA ASP A 28 -7.21 -23.61 -14.39
C ASP A 28 -8.52 -23.09 -13.78
N LYS A 29 -9.54 -22.79 -14.60
CA LYS A 29 -10.87 -22.37 -14.13
C LYS A 29 -11.66 -23.52 -13.50
N ASP A 30 -11.55 -24.71 -14.09
CA ASP A 30 -12.31 -25.89 -13.68
C ASP A 30 -11.62 -26.71 -12.58
N LYS A 31 -10.53 -26.19 -11.99
CA LYS A 31 -9.68 -26.90 -11.02
C LYS A 31 -10.47 -27.57 -9.89
N LEU A 32 -11.40 -26.85 -9.25
CA LEU A 32 -12.21 -27.37 -8.16
C LEU A 32 -13.13 -28.50 -8.62
N LEU A 33 -13.71 -28.36 -9.82
CA LEU A 33 -14.57 -29.37 -10.44
C LEU A 33 -13.76 -30.62 -10.80
N ILE A 34 -12.59 -30.45 -11.41
CA ILE A 34 -11.65 -31.55 -11.73
C ILE A 34 -11.30 -32.34 -10.47
N TYR A 35 -11.04 -31.69 -9.34
CA TYR A 35 -10.75 -32.40 -8.09
C TYR A 35 -11.93 -33.17 -7.57
N LYS A 36 -13.12 -32.56 -7.57
CA LYS A 36 -14.35 -33.17 -7.08
C LYS A 36 -14.70 -34.40 -7.92
N ASP A 37 -14.68 -34.26 -9.24
CA ASP A 37 -15.08 -35.30 -10.18
C ASP A 37 -14.13 -36.50 -10.21
N ASN A 38 -12.85 -36.30 -9.84
CA ASN A 38 -11.81 -37.32 -9.89
C ASN A 38 -11.34 -37.78 -8.51
N LYS A 39 -12.05 -37.42 -7.43
CA LYS A 39 -11.74 -37.85 -6.07
C LYS A 39 -11.78 -39.38 -6.00
N ASN A 40 -10.69 -39.98 -5.52
CA ASN A 40 -10.53 -41.44 -5.34
C ASN A 40 -10.67 -42.28 -6.63
N LYS A 41 -10.50 -41.68 -7.81
CA LYS A 41 -10.51 -42.41 -9.08
C LYS A 41 -9.09 -42.70 -9.56
N CYS A 42 -8.87 -43.85 -10.19
CA CYS A 42 -7.68 -44.13 -10.99
C CYS A 42 -8.00 -43.96 -12.49
N GLY A 43 -6.97 -43.81 -13.32
CA GLY A 43 -7.16 -43.79 -14.77
C GLY A 43 -6.03 -43.11 -15.55
N VAL A 44 -6.29 -42.97 -16.85
CA VAL A 44 -5.45 -42.24 -17.81
C VAL A 44 -6.10 -40.90 -18.10
N TYR A 45 -5.30 -39.85 -18.26
CA TYR A 45 -5.74 -38.50 -18.55
C TYR A 45 -4.86 -37.85 -19.61
N CYS A 46 -5.42 -36.88 -20.31
CA CYS A 46 -4.73 -36.09 -21.31
C CYS A 46 -4.82 -34.61 -20.94
N TRP A 47 -3.68 -33.93 -20.88
CA TRP A 47 -3.59 -32.47 -20.87
C TRP A 47 -3.38 -32.00 -22.30
N GLU A 48 -4.26 -31.16 -22.79
CA GLU A 48 -4.09 -30.49 -24.06
C GLU A 48 -3.69 -29.03 -23.84
N ASN A 49 -2.63 -28.61 -24.52
CA ASN A 49 -2.26 -27.22 -24.56
C ASN A 49 -3.08 -26.52 -25.65
N LEU A 50 -4.05 -25.72 -25.23
CA LEU A 50 -4.95 -24.99 -26.12
C LEU A 50 -4.27 -24.01 -27.08
N SER A 51 -3.02 -23.61 -26.81
CA SER A 51 -2.28 -22.67 -27.67
C SER A 51 -1.53 -23.33 -28.83
N ASN A 52 -1.26 -24.64 -28.76
CA ASN A 52 -0.46 -25.33 -29.78
C ASN A 52 -0.88 -26.79 -30.03
N ASN A 53 -2.02 -27.21 -29.45
CA ASN A 53 -2.62 -28.53 -29.54
C ASN A 53 -1.70 -29.70 -29.13
N LYS A 54 -0.54 -29.41 -28.49
CA LYS A 54 0.33 -30.46 -27.97
C LYS A 54 -0.30 -31.08 -26.74
N CYS A 55 -0.18 -32.39 -26.65
CA CYS A 55 -0.82 -33.16 -25.61
C CYS A 55 0.19 -33.90 -24.74
N TYR A 56 -0.12 -33.99 -23.45
CA TYR A 56 0.58 -34.83 -22.49
C TYR A 56 -0.39 -35.86 -21.95
N ILE A 57 -0.06 -37.14 -22.12
CA ILE A 57 -0.84 -38.25 -21.58
C ILE A 57 -0.14 -38.76 -20.32
N GLY A 58 -0.90 -38.90 -19.24
CA GLY A 58 -0.41 -39.47 -17.99
C GLY A 58 -1.42 -40.43 -17.41
N SER A 59 -0.99 -41.19 -16.41
CA SER A 59 -1.85 -42.10 -15.67
C SER A 59 -1.63 -41.94 -14.17
N SER A 60 -2.62 -42.33 -13.37
CA SER A 60 -2.48 -42.39 -11.92
C SER A 60 -3.46 -43.36 -11.29
N VAL A 61 -3.01 -44.00 -10.20
CA VAL A 61 -3.87 -44.73 -9.27
C VAL A 61 -4.77 -43.80 -8.44
N ASN A 62 -4.42 -42.51 -8.32
CA ASN A 62 -5.23 -41.50 -7.65
C ASN A 62 -5.17 -40.18 -8.41
N LEU A 63 -6.14 -39.98 -9.29
CA LEU A 63 -6.23 -38.85 -10.21
C LEU A 63 -6.36 -37.52 -9.46
N SER A 64 -7.20 -37.40 -8.41
CA SER A 64 -7.30 -36.14 -7.66
C SER A 64 -5.99 -35.75 -6.98
N ARG A 65 -5.24 -36.71 -6.42
CA ARG A 65 -3.91 -36.47 -5.85
C ARG A 65 -2.88 -36.13 -6.92
N ARG A 66 -2.95 -36.75 -8.09
CA ARG A 66 -2.07 -36.44 -9.23
C ARG A 66 -2.34 -35.05 -9.80
N PHE A 67 -3.60 -34.66 -9.94
CA PHE A 67 -3.96 -33.32 -10.38
C PHE A 67 -3.57 -32.29 -9.34
N SER A 68 -3.81 -32.54 -8.04
CA SER A 68 -3.36 -31.62 -7.00
C SER A 68 -1.85 -31.42 -6.99
N PHE A 69 -1.08 -32.46 -7.35
CA PHE A 69 0.35 -32.36 -7.61
C PHE A 69 0.68 -31.40 -8.76
N TYR A 70 -0.08 -31.43 -9.86
CA TYR A 70 0.09 -30.51 -10.99
C TYR A 70 -0.31 -29.07 -10.72
N TYR A 71 -1.15 -28.82 -9.72
CA TYR A 71 -1.46 -27.47 -9.29
C TYR A 71 -0.68 -27.02 -8.05
N SER A 72 0.19 -27.88 -7.49
CA SER A 72 1.03 -27.59 -6.33
C SER A 72 2.49 -27.42 -6.75
N LEU A 73 2.96 -26.18 -6.75
CA LEU A 73 4.33 -25.84 -7.18
C LEU A 73 5.39 -26.44 -6.23
N GLU A 74 5.10 -26.51 -4.93
CA GLU A 74 5.98 -27.14 -3.93
C GLU A 74 6.27 -28.61 -4.29
N ASN A 75 5.25 -29.32 -4.76
CA ASN A 75 5.37 -30.71 -5.20
C ASN A 75 6.13 -30.83 -6.53
N GLN A 76 5.92 -29.90 -7.47
CA GLN A 76 6.64 -29.88 -8.75
C GLN A 76 8.13 -29.61 -8.60
N LEU A 77 8.53 -28.79 -7.63
CA LEU A 77 9.92 -28.43 -7.33
C LEU A 77 10.68 -29.51 -6.54
N LYS A 78 9.97 -30.38 -5.80
CA LYS A 78 10.57 -31.52 -5.07
C LYS A 78 10.98 -32.68 -6.00
N VAL A 79 10.51 -32.72 -7.24
CA VAL A 79 10.90 -33.77 -8.19
C VAL A 79 12.25 -33.40 -8.80
N LYS A 80 13.32 -34.12 -8.42
CA LYS A 80 14.67 -33.95 -8.99
C LYS A 80 14.71 -34.01 -10.53
N ASN A 81 13.66 -34.58 -11.16
CA ASN A 81 13.42 -34.58 -12.60
C ASN A 81 12.04 -33.97 -12.90
N PHE A 82 12.00 -32.67 -13.22
CA PHE A 82 10.76 -32.02 -13.68
C PHE A 82 10.15 -32.79 -14.86
N THR A 83 8.99 -33.41 -14.66
CA THR A 83 8.26 -34.06 -15.76
C THR A 83 7.90 -33.03 -16.84
N TYR A 84 7.81 -33.45 -18.10
CA TYR A 84 7.50 -32.55 -19.23
C TYR A 84 6.24 -31.70 -18.97
N ILE A 85 5.22 -32.27 -18.34
CA ILE A 85 4.00 -31.55 -17.97
C ILE A 85 4.23 -30.51 -16.88
N SER A 86 5.07 -30.79 -15.87
CA SER A 86 5.43 -29.80 -14.85
C SER A 86 6.16 -28.61 -15.47
N ARG A 87 7.10 -28.85 -16.38
CA ARG A 87 7.81 -27.78 -17.11
C ARG A 87 6.85 -26.97 -17.99
N ALA A 88 5.93 -27.65 -18.68
CA ALA A 88 4.93 -26.99 -19.51
C ALA A 88 3.98 -26.13 -18.66
N LEU A 89 3.41 -26.66 -17.58
CA LEU A 89 2.50 -25.92 -16.71
C LEU A 89 3.18 -24.69 -16.09
N LEU A 90 4.44 -24.80 -15.67
CA LEU A 90 5.21 -23.67 -15.16
C LEU A 90 5.45 -22.61 -16.25
N LYS A 91 5.88 -23.04 -17.45
CA LYS A 91 6.10 -22.17 -18.61
C LYS A 91 4.83 -21.44 -19.04
N TYR A 92 3.69 -22.14 -19.11
CA TYR A 92 2.45 -21.57 -19.62
C TYR A 92 1.64 -20.79 -18.57
N LYS A 93 1.79 -21.06 -17.26
CA LYS A 93 1.29 -20.15 -16.21
C LYS A 93 2.02 -18.81 -16.20
N ALA A 94 3.34 -18.84 -16.43
CA ALA A 94 4.11 -17.62 -16.69
C ALA A 94 3.76 -16.98 -18.04
N ALA A 95 3.29 -17.76 -19.03
CA ALA A 95 2.83 -17.24 -20.32
C ALA A 95 1.43 -16.61 -20.28
N VAL A 96 0.53 -17.02 -19.38
CA VAL A 96 -0.73 -16.29 -19.11
C VAL A 96 -0.41 -14.84 -18.72
N TYR A 97 0.61 -14.62 -17.90
CA TYR A 97 1.15 -13.28 -17.60
C TYR A 97 1.70 -12.54 -18.84
N ARG A 98 2.28 -13.24 -19.83
CA ARG A 98 2.73 -12.63 -21.10
C ARG A 98 1.58 -12.38 -22.08
N ALA A 99 0.54 -13.20 -22.09
CA ALA A 99 -0.63 -13.04 -22.96
C ALA A 99 -1.49 -11.85 -22.53
N TYR A 100 -1.56 -11.55 -21.23
CA TYR A 100 -2.08 -10.27 -20.77
C TYR A 100 -1.24 -9.11 -21.33
N SER A 101 0.08 -9.24 -21.44
CA SER A 101 0.99 -8.19 -21.94
C SER A 101 0.94 -7.90 -23.45
N THR A 102 0.26 -8.69 -24.28
CA THR A 102 0.32 -8.52 -25.75
C THR A 102 -1.02 -8.58 -26.50
N SER A 103 -2.19 -8.48 -25.86
CA SER A 103 -3.44 -8.32 -26.61
C SER A 103 -3.70 -6.85 -26.96
N THR A 104 -3.39 -6.45 -28.19
CA THR A 104 -3.62 -5.09 -28.72
C THR A 104 -5.03 -4.84 -29.24
N ASP A 105 -5.97 -5.79 -29.13
CA ASP A 105 -7.34 -5.59 -29.58
C ASP A 105 -8.33 -5.84 -28.43
N THR A 106 -8.64 -4.79 -27.65
CA THR A 106 -9.83 -4.72 -26.78
C THR A 106 -10.12 -3.27 -26.37
N PRO A 107 -11.39 -2.88 -26.17
CA PRO A 107 -11.83 -1.48 -26.20
C PRO A 107 -11.20 -0.61 -25.11
N SER A 108 -11.05 0.68 -25.45
CA SER A 108 -10.41 1.81 -24.78
C SER A 108 -10.76 2.11 -23.30
N SER A 109 -11.41 1.22 -22.54
CA SER A 109 -11.75 1.43 -21.12
C SER A 109 -11.14 0.42 -20.13
N LEU A 110 -10.38 -0.58 -20.60
CA LEU A 110 -9.73 -1.61 -19.75
C LEU A 110 -8.20 -1.63 -19.82
N ALA A 111 -7.58 -0.67 -20.52
CA ALA A 111 -6.12 -0.55 -20.65
C ALA A 111 -5.38 -0.24 -19.33
N ALA A 112 -6.09 0.02 -18.22
CA ALA A 112 -5.53 0.51 -16.95
C ALA A 112 -5.05 -0.59 -15.96
N SER A 113 -5.07 -1.88 -16.34
CA SER A 113 -4.75 -2.98 -15.41
C SER A 113 -3.38 -3.63 -15.59
N GLN A 114 -2.53 -3.11 -16.49
CA GLN A 114 -1.17 -3.62 -16.68
C GLN A 114 -0.22 -3.01 -15.64
N PRO A 115 0.57 -3.82 -14.91
CA PRO A 115 1.64 -3.25 -14.10
C PRO A 115 2.64 -2.48 -14.97
N VAL A 116 2.90 -1.22 -14.64
CA VAL A 116 3.92 -0.37 -15.27
C VAL A 116 5.30 -1.03 -15.21
N LYS A 117 5.57 -1.81 -14.17
CA LYS A 117 6.83 -2.54 -14.01
C LYS A 117 6.61 -3.83 -13.24
N ILE A 118 7.30 -4.89 -13.65
CA ILE A 118 7.31 -6.19 -12.96
C ILE A 118 8.75 -6.57 -12.61
N TYR A 119 8.92 -7.05 -11.39
CA TYR A 119 10.12 -7.71 -10.88
C TYR A 119 9.75 -9.17 -10.62
N GLU A 120 10.26 -10.06 -11.46
CA GLU A 120 9.90 -11.49 -11.45
C GLU A 120 10.30 -12.17 -10.14
N ASN A 121 11.42 -11.76 -9.54
CA ASN A 121 11.93 -12.34 -8.31
C ASN A 121 12.37 -11.24 -7.33
N ALA A 122 11.60 -11.08 -6.25
CA ALA A 122 11.83 -10.02 -5.28
C ALA A 122 13.12 -10.17 -4.47
N ASP A 123 13.68 -11.37 -4.38
CA ASP A 123 14.93 -11.64 -3.65
C ASP A 123 16.15 -11.13 -4.43
N THR A 124 16.32 -11.64 -5.65
CA THR A 124 17.45 -11.29 -6.53
C THR A 124 17.39 -9.84 -7.01
N GLN A 125 16.19 -9.28 -7.16
CA GLN A 125 16.00 -7.92 -7.68
C GLN A 125 15.81 -6.86 -6.58
N LYS A 126 16.00 -7.20 -5.30
CA LYS A 126 15.79 -6.28 -4.15
C LYS A 126 16.45 -4.91 -4.34
N ALA A 127 17.74 -4.88 -4.71
CA ALA A 127 18.48 -3.63 -4.87
C ALA A 127 17.93 -2.79 -6.04
N GLN A 128 17.57 -3.44 -7.14
CA GLN A 128 16.97 -2.80 -8.31
C GLN A 128 15.60 -2.20 -7.96
N ILE A 129 14.74 -2.98 -7.29
CA ILE A 129 13.42 -2.58 -6.83
C ILE A 129 13.48 -1.30 -6.00
N ILE A 130 14.38 -1.24 -5.00
CA ILE A 130 14.48 -0.06 -4.12
C ILE A 130 15.02 1.15 -4.89
N LYS A 131 16.03 0.95 -5.75
CA LYS A 131 16.67 2.02 -6.51
C LYS A 131 15.71 2.67 -7.50
N GLU A 132 15.01 1.88 -8.30
CA GLU A 132 14.11 2.37 -9.37
C GLU A 132 12.83 3.06 -8.83
N ASN A 133 12.44 2.75 -7.59
CA ASN A 133 11.21 3.26 -6.97
C ASN A 133 11.44 4.36 -5.91
N ARG A 134 12.68 4.83 -5.77
CA ARG A 134 13.05 5.83 -4.75
C ARG A 134 12.35 7.17 -5.02
N LYS A 135 11.71 7.76 -4.00
CA LYS A 135 10.98 9.05 -4.09
C LYS A 135 9.84 9.06 -5.12
N ARG A 136 9.29 7.90 -5.47
CA ARG A 136 8.13 7.78 -6.37
C ARG A 136 6.90 7.41 -5.56
N ALA A 137 5.76 8.03 -5.90
CA ALA A 137 4.47 7.70 -5.32
C ALA A 137 3.67 6.78 -6.26
N GLY A 138 2.82 5.92 -5.72
CA GLY A 138 2.03 4.98 -6.51
C GLY A 138 1.55 3.74 -5.76
N VAL A 139 1.01 2.80 -6.53
CA VAL A 139 0.42 1.54 -6.07
C VAL A 139 1.26 0.36 -6.55
N TYR A 140 1.49 -0.60 -5.68
CA TYR A 140 2.27 -1.81 -5.96
C TYR A 140 1.49 -3.06 -5.54
N ILE A 141 1.89 -4.18 -6.13
CA ILE A 141 1.33 -5.51 -5.87
C ILE A 141 2.46 -6.48 -5.51
N TRP A 142 2.29 -7.20 -4.41
CA TRP A 142 3.07 -8.39 -4.09
C TRP A 142 2.27 -9.62 -4.50
N ILE A 143 2.91 -10.57 -5.17
CA ILE A 143 2.27 -11.80 -5.65
C ILE A 143 3.06 -12.98 -5.14
N TYR A 144 2.43 -13.83 -4.32
CA TYR A 144 3.02 -15.10 -3.91
C TYR A 144 2.92 -16.08 -5.08
N LEU A 145 4.04 -16.29 -5.77
CA LEU A 145 4.13 -17.06 -7.02
C LEU A 145 3.49 -18.46 -6.92
N PRO A 146 3.63 -19.22 -5.82
CA PRO A 146 3.07 -20.57 -5.74
C PRO A 146 1.54 -20.63 -5.77
N SER A 147 0.82 -19.66 -5.19
CA SER A 147 -0.65 -19.67 -5.14
C SER A 147 -1.31 -18.62 -6.03
N GLY A 148 -0.57 -17.60 -6.45
CA GLY A 148 -1.11 -16.41 -7.12
C GLY A 148 -1.77 -15.40 -6.17
N GLN A 149 -1.84 -15.70 -4.87
CA GLN A 149 -2.41 -14.79 -3.90
C GLN A 149 -1.61 -13.49 -3.84
N CYS A 150 -2.31 -12.38 -3.70
CA CYS A 150 -1.68 -11.09 -3.80
C CYS A 150 -2.00 -10.15 -2.65
N TYR A 151 -1.17 -9.11 -2.54
CA TYR A 151 -1.32 -7.98 -1.64
C TYR A 151 -1.15 -6.69 -2.43
N ILE A 152 -2.07 -5.75 -2.25
CA ILE A 152 -2.01 -4.41 -2.81
C ILE A 152 -1.62 -3.43 -1.69
N GLY A 153 -0.73 -2.50 -2.01
CA GLY A 153 -0.44 -1.38 -1.13
C GLY A 153 -0.05 -0.15 -1.94
N SER A 154 -0.18 1.02 -1.31
CA SER A 154 0.30 2.27 -1.89
C SER A 154 1.36 2.94 -1.02
N SER A 155 2.07 3.90 -1.60
CA SER A 155 2.94 4.79 -0.85
C SER A 155 3.22 6.06 -1.60
N ILE A 156 3.44 7.16 -0.86
CA ILE A 156 4.03 8.39 -1.40
C ILE A 156 5.54 8.24 -1.68
N ASN A 157 6.19 7.20 -1.14
CA ASN A 157 7.57 6.84 -1.41
C ASN A 157 7.72 5.32 -1.43
N ILE A 158 7.41 4.73 -2.59
CA ILE A 158 7.42 3.29 -2.82
C ILE A 158 8.78 2.70 -2.46
N GLY A 159 9.90 3.28 -2.89
CA GLY A 159 11.23 2.73 -2.61
C GLY A 159 11.53 2.61 -1.11
N ARG A 160 11.12 3.61 -0.31
CA ARG A 160 11.22 3.53 1.16
C ARG A 160 10.32 2.42 1.70
N ARG A 161 9.05 2.40 1.29
CA ARG A 161 8.05 1.42 1.73
C ARG A 161 8.45 -0.01 1.42
N LEU A 162 8.95 -0.26 0.20
CA LEU A 162 9.47 -1.55 -0.24
C LEU A 162 10.73 -1.95 0.54
N GLY A 163 11.61 -1.00 0.85
CA GLY A 163 12.77 -1.22 1.72
C GLY A 163 12.40 -1.79 3.09
N ASP A 164 11.29 -1.35 3.68
CA ASP A 164 10.78 -1.88 4.94
C ASP A 164 10.46 -3.39 4.83
N TYR A 165 9.79 -3.82 3.75
CA TYR A 165 9.48 -5.23 3.53
C TYR A 165 10.74 -6.10 3.44
N PHE A 166 11.83 -5.56 2.91
CA PHE A 166 13.10 -6.30 2.77
C PHE A 166 14.02 -6.22 3.99
N THR A 167 13.57 -5.60 5.08
CA THR A 167 14.33 -5.43 6.32
C THR A 167 13.89 -6.46 7.35
N ALA A 168 14.77 -7.40 7.69
CA ALA A 168 14.42 -8.53 8.55
C ALA A 168 13.91 -8.10 9.94
N SER A 169 14.59 -7.16 10.60
CA SER A 169 14.17 -6.64 11.91
C SER A 169 12.81 -5.93 11.86
N PHE A 170 12.48 -5.29 10.74
CA PHE A 170 11.19 -4.67 10.50
C PHE A 170 10.09 -5.72 10.41
N LEU A 171 10.29 -6.77 9.60
CA LEU A 171 9.34 -7.88 9.48
C LEU A 171 9.14 -8.60 10.82
N GLU A 172 10.22 -8.87 11.54
CA GLU A 172 10.18 -9.54 12.84
C GLU A 172 9.33 -8.74 13.86
N THR A 173 9.56 -7.43 13.94
CA THR A 173 8.80 -6.55 14.85
C THR A 173 7.31 -6.52 14.51
N HIS A 174 6.95 -6.53 13.23
CA HIS A 174 5.55 -6.50 12.80
C HIS A 174 4.86 -7.86 12.90
N ASN A 175 5.60 -8.94 12.72
CA ASN A 175 5.08 -10.31 12.91
C ASN A 175 4.77 -10.58 14.38
N LYS A 176 5.63 -10.14 15.31
CA LYS A 176 5.35 -10.20 16.77
C LYS A 176 4.05 -9.48 17.16
N ARG A 177 3.64 -8.46 16.39
CA ARG A 177 2.40 -7.70 16.62
C ARG A 177 1.18 -8.34 15.95
N GLY A 178 1.37 -9.27 15.01
CA GLY A 178 0.32 -10.14 14.46
C GLY A 178 -0.72 -9.47 13.53
N ARG A 179 -0.41 -8.36 12.86
CA ARG A 179 -1.45 -7.52 12.19
C ARG A 179 -1.46 -7.51 10.66
N SER A 180 -0.48 -8.11 9.98
CA SER A 180 -0.39 -8.01 8.51
C SER A 180 -0.05 -9.36 7.87
N LYS A 181 -0.96 -9.85 7.02
CA LYS A 181 -0.77 -11.13 6.32
C LYS A 181 0.42 -11.09 5.36
N ILE A 182 0.68 -9.96 4.69
CA ILE A 182 1.81 -9.85 3.77
C ILE A 182 3.16 -9.95 4.50
N TYR A 183 3.32 -9.34 5.68
CA TYR A 183 4.57 -9.47 6.44
C TYR A 183 4.79 -10.90 6.93
N ALA A 184 3.71 -11.56 7.38
CA ALA A 184 3.76 -12.95 7.80
C ALA A 184 4.12 -13.87 6.62
N ALA A 185 3.55 -13.60 5.43
CA ALA A 185 3.80 -14.39 4.23
C ALA A 185 5.25 -14.21 3.73
N LEU A 186 5.77 -12.98 3.66
CA LEU A 186 7.15 -12.73 3.26
C LEU A 186 8.16 -13.36 4.22
N TRP A 187 7.90 -13.28 5.53
CA TRP A 187 8.74 -13.93 6.53
C TRP A 187 8.70 -15.46 6.45
N LYS A 188 7.50 -16.03 6.27
CA LYS A 188 7.29 -17.48 6.26
C LYS A 188 7.82 -18.15 4.99
N TYR A 189 7.58 -17.53 3.83
CA TYR A 189 7.86 -18.15 2.53
C TYR A 189 9.13 -17.61 1.86
N GLY A 190 9.72 -16.53 2.37
CA GLY A 190 10.90 -15.90 1.78
C GLY A 190 10.62 -15.17 0.48
N TYR A 191 11.47 -14.20 0.15
CA TYR A 191 11.26 -13.29 -0.99
C TYR A 191 11.34 -13.97 -2.37
N SER A 192 12.07 -15.08 -2.48
CA SER A 192 12.27 -15.80 -3.75
C SER A 192 10.97 -16.40 -4.30
N ASN A 193 9.96 -16.58 -3.44
CA ASN A 193 8.63 -17.03 -3.83
C ASN A 193 7.67 -15.88 -4.17
N PHE A 194 8.15 -14.64 -4.24
CA PHE A 194 7.33 -13.48 -4.55
C PHE A 194 7.82 -12.75 -5.80
N SER A 195 6.86 -12.33 -6.62
CA SER A 195 7.04 -11.26 -7.59
C SER A 195 6.46 -9.96 -7.03
N LEU A 196 7.06 -8.85 -7.45
CA LEU A 196 6.58 -7.51 -7.15
C LEU A 196 6.26 -6.78 -8.45
N GLY A 197 5.06 -6.19 -8.53
CA GLY A 197 4.67 -5.30 -9.61
C GLY A 197 4.43 -3.88 -9.10
N ILE A 198 4.74 -2.88 -9.93
CA ILE A 198 4.20 -1.52 -9.77
C ILE A 198 2.99 -1.42 -10.68
N LEU A 199 1.81 -1.24 -10.10
CA LEU A 199 0.56 -1.14 -10.84
C LEU A 199 0.39 0.23 -11.47
N GLU A 200 0.74 1.28 -10.74
CA GLU A 200 0.58 2.65 -11.17
C GLU A 200 1.54 3.57 -10.42
N TYR A 201 2.12 4.56 -11.12
CA TYR A 201 2.71 5.73 -10.47
C TYR A 201 1.71 6.87 -10.50
N CYS A 202 1.49 7.53 -9.36
CA CYS A 202 0.48 8.57 -9.23
C CYS A 202 1.01 9.76 -8.42
N ALA A 203 0.25 10.84 -8.37
CA ALA A 203 0.53 11.95 -7.46
C ALA A 203 0.42 11.47 -5.98
N PRO A 204 1.22 12.02 -5.04
CA PRO A 204 1.24 11.56 -3.65
C PRO A 204 -0.12 11.58 -2.94
N ASP A 205 -0.92 12.60 -3.21
CA ASP A 205 -2.27 12.79 -2.65
C ASP A 205 -3.30 11.78 -3.20
N LYS A 206 -2.99 11.15 -4.34
CA LYS A 206 -3.85 10.14 -4.99
C LYS A 206 -3.55 8.71 -4.58
N ALA A 207 -2.45 8.44 -3.86
CA ALA A 207 -1.99 7.09 -3.56
C ALA A 207 -3.07 6.19 -2.90
N ILE A 208 -3.80 6.74 -1.92
CA ILE A 208 -4.85 6.00 -1.19
C ILE A 208 -6.08 5.75 -2.07
N GLU A 209 -6.50 6.75 -2.84
CA GLU A 209 -7.62 6.64 -3.79
C GLU A 209 -7.34 5.54 -4.82
N ARG A 210 -6.12 5.50 -5.36
CA ARG A 210 -5.71 4.48 -6.33
C ARG A 210 -5.54 3.11 -5.69
N GLU A 211 -5.07 3.03 -4.44
CA GLU A 211 -5.06 1.76 -3.70
C GLU A 211 -6.46 1.17 -3.61
N GLN A 212 -7.47 1.98 -3.25
CA GLN A 212 -8.86 1.53 -3.15
C GLN A 212 -9.37 0.97 -4.47
N TYR A 213 -9.11 1.68 -5.58
CA TYR A 213 -9.46 1.22 -6.92
C TYR A 213 -8.95 -0.20 -7.21
N TYR A 214 -7.68 -0.49 -6.90
CA TYR A 214 -7.10 -1.82 -7.12
C TYR A 214 -7.55 -2.87 -6.09
N LEU A 215 -7.89 -2.48 -4.86
CA LEU A 215 -8.49 -3.38 -3.88
C LEU A 215 -9.86 -3.88 -4.34
N ASP A 216 -10.70 -2.97 -4.84
CA ASP A 216 -12.05 -3.30 -5.31
C ASP A 216 -12.00 -4.15 -6.59
N LEU A 217 -11.05 -3.85 -7.48
CA LEU A 217 -10.85 -4.57 -8.73
C LEU A 217 -10.31 -5.99 -8.53
N LEU A 218 -9.28 -6.17 -7.68
CA LEU A 218 -8.52 -7.42 -7.60
C LEU A 218 -8.87 -8.29 -6.38
N GLN A 219 -9.51 -7.72 -5.37
CA GLN A 219 -9.91 -8.41 -4.13
C GLN A 219 -8.78 -9.27 -3.50
N PRO A 220 -7.61 -8.69 -3.21
CA PRO A 220 -6.41 -9.41 -2.78
C PRO A 220 -6.56 -10.14 -1.43
N GLU A 221 -6.07 -11.38 -1.34
CA GLU A 221 -6.26 -12.26 -0.18
C GLU A 221 -5.42 -11.88 1.04
N TYR A 222 -4.28 -11.23 0.80
CA TYR A 222 -3.39 -10.76 1.86
C TYR A 222 -3.77 -9.38 2.41
N ASN A 223 -4.69 -8.65 1.78
CA ASN A 223 -5.27 -7.44 2.37
C ASN A 223 -6.37 -7.85 3.35
N ILE A 224 -6.15 -7.56 4.64
CA ILE A 224 -7.17 -7.79 5.68
C ILE A 224 -8.26 -6.71 5.59
N LEU A 225 -7.83 -5.46 5.38
CA LEU A 225 -8.72 -4.32 5.28
C LEU A 225 -9.18 -4.16 3.83
N LYS A 226 -10.49 -3.98 3.65
CA LYS A 226 -11.09 -3.73 2.34
C LYS A 226 -11.09 -2.25 1.95
N ILE A 227 -10.89 -1.37 2.93
CA ILE A 227 -10.82 0.08 2.73
C ILE A 227 -9.36 0.52 2.86
N ALA A 228 -8.81 1.13 1.80
CA ALA A 228 -7.46 1.67 1.76
C ALA A 228 -7.27 2.81 2.75
N GLY A 229 -6.06 2.97 3.29
CA GLY A 229 -5.70 4.03 4.24
C GLY A 229 -6.39 3.95 5.62
N SER A 230 -7.38 3.07 5.78
CA SER A 230 -8.10 2.87 7.03
C SER A 230 -7.26 2.09 8.04
N SER A 231 -7.37 2.44 9.32
CA SER A 231 -7.08 1.54 10.45
C SER A 231 -8.36 0.92 11.03
N TYR A 232 -9.51 1.42 10.59
CA TYR A 232 -10.85 1.03 11.02
C TYR A 232 -11.26 -0.26 10.28
N GLY A 233 -11.54 -1.31 11.05
CA GLY A 233 -11.82 -2.66 10.52
C GLY A 233 -10.83 -3.74 10.97
N SER A 234 -9.75 -3.40 11.68
CA SER A 234 -9.06 -4.39 12.51
C SER A 234 -9.99 -4.74 13.67
N GLN A 235 -10.83 -5.76 13.46
CA GLN A 235 -11.70 -6.27 14.51
C GLN A 235 -10.83 -6.76 15.66
N HIS A 236 -10.64 -5.91 16.67
CA HIS A 236 -10.22 -6.38 17.98
C HIS A 236 -11.29 -7.35 18.45
N SER A 237 -10.89 -8.57 18.86
CA SER A 237 -11.81 -9.49 19.54
C SER A 237 -12.49 -8.74 20.69
N GLU A 238 -13.74 -9.06 21.02
CA GLU A 238 -14.42 -8.46 22.18
C GLU A 238 -13.55 -8.56 23.44
N GLU A 239 -12.85 -9.68 23.61
CA GLU A 239 -11.86 -9.88 24.67
C GLU A 239 -10.70 -8.86 24.66
N SER A 240 -10.23 -8.43 23.48
CA SER A 240 -9.20 -7.41 23.32
C SER A 240 -9.74 -5.99 23.56
N LYS A 241 -11.01 -5.72 23.25
CA LYS A 241 -11.66 -4.45 23.57
C LYS A 241 -11.84 -4.32 25.09
N THR A 242 -12.32 -5.36 25.76
CA THR A 242 -12.49 -5.39 27.22
C THR A 242 -11.14 -5.32 27.93
N LYS A 243 -10.12 -6.07 27.48
CA LYS A 243 -8.79 -6.08 28.13
C LYS A 243 -7.97 -4.79 27.92
N ASN A 244 -8.17 -4.00 26.87
CA ASN A 244 -7.38 -2.77 26.61
C ASN A 244 -8.07 -1.46 27.02
N TRP A 245 -9.39 -1.45 27.20
CA TRP A 245 -10.14 -0.21 27.49
C TRP A 245 -10.64 -0.10 28.93
N THR A 246 -10.36 -1.07 29.80
CA THR A 246 -10.66 -0.98 31.23
C THR A 246 -9.97 0.23 31.87
N LEU A 247 -10.69 0.88 32.79
CA LEU A 247 -10.17 2.01 33.57
C LEU A 247 -8.89 1.64 34.31
N GLU A 248 -8.81 0.41 34.81
CA GLU A 248 -7.69 -0.15 35.55
C GLU A 248 -6.41 -0.24 34.71
N ARG A 249 -6.50 -0.72 33.46
CA ARG A 249 -5.34 -0.79 32.57
C ARG A 249 -4.93 0.57 32.02
N LYS A 250 -5.88 1.50 31.86
CA LYS A 250 -5.57 2.91 31.57
C LYS A 250 -4.83 3.58 32.73
N ALA A 251 -5.21 3.29 33.97
CA ALA A 251 -4.54 3.77 35.17
C ALA A 251 -3.12 3.21 35.28
N GLN A 252 -2.94 1.89 35.15
CA GLN A 252 -1.61 1.25 35.13
C GLN A 252 -0.69 1.82 34.04
N ARG A 253 -1.24 2.09 32.86
CA ARG A 253 -0.48 2.68 31.76
C ARG A 253 -0.09 4.13 32.06
N ARG A 254 -0.96 4.89 32.72
CA ARG A 254 -0.69 6.26 33.16
C ARG A 254 0.38 6.27 34.24
N GLU A 255 0.30 5.37 35.21
CA GLU A 255 1.33 5.21 36.25
C GLU A 255 2.69 4.83 35.67
N HIS A 256 2.73 3.84 34.78
CA HIS A 256 3.97 3.45 34.11
C HIS A 256 4.56 4.59 33.25
N LEU A 257 3.72 5.39 32.59
CA LEU A 257 4.18 6.58 31.87
C LEU A 257 4.70 7.68 32.81
N ILE A 258 4.08 7.83 33.98
CA ILE A 258 4.59 8.72 35.03
C ILE A 258 5.95 8.22 35.47
N GLU A 259 6.09 6.95 35.85
CA GLU A 259 7.34 6.32 36.27
C GLU A 259 8.48 6.51 35.25
N LEU A 260 8.22 6.21 33.97
CA LEU A 260 9.18 6.41 32.87
C LEU A 260 9.60 7.89 32.70
N ASN A 261 8.69 8.83 32.91
CA ASN A 261 8.95 10.27 32.80
C ASN A 261 9.51 10.89 34.10
N THR A 262 9.45 10.18 35.22
CA THR A 262 9.91 10.65 36.54
C THR A 262 11.34 10.18 36.84
N SER A 263 11.87 9.22 36.08
CA SER A 263 13.29 8.86 36.15
C SER A 263 14.17 10.11 35.95
N GLN A 264 15.07 10.36 36.90
CA GLN A 264 16.03 11.47 36.84
C GLN A 264 16.87 11.41 35.56
N GLU A 265 17.29 10.22 35.15
CA GLU A 265 18.08 10.01 33.94
C GLU A 265 17.32 10.42 32.66
N GLN A 266 16.04 10.04 32.54
CA GLN A 266 15.21 10.41 31.39
C GLN A 266 14.88 11.91 31.38
N THR A 267 14.68 12.48 32.56
CA THR A 267 14.45 13.92 32.74
C THR A 267 15.68 14.73 32.33
N GLU A 268 16.86 14.32 32.77
CA GLU A 268 18.13 14.96 32.40
C GLU A 268 18.42 14.80 30.90
N ARG A 269 18.23 13.60 30.36
CA ARG A 269 18.41 13.34 28.91
C ARG A 269 17.47 14.19 28.06
N SER A 270 16.23 14.41 28.52
CA SER A 270 15.26 15.28 27.87
C SER A 270 15.66 16.76 27.97
N ARG A 271 16.14 17.21 29.13
CA ARG A 271 16.66 18.58 29.33
C ARG A 271 17.89 18.85 28.46
N GLU A 272 18.82 17.91 28.39
CA GLU A 272 20.04 18.03 27.58
C GLU A 272 19.69 18.11 26.09
N ARG A 273 18.80 17.24 25.61
CA ARG A 273 18.24 17.32 24.24
C ARG A 273 17.61 18.69 23.97
N MET A 274 16.82 19.20 24.91
CA MET A 274 16.15 20.49 24.77
C MET A 274 17.16 21.65 24.75
N LYS A 275 18.24 21.57 25.53
CA LYS A 275 19.33 22.55 25.55
C LYS A 275 20.13 22.56 24.24
N ILE A 276 20.42 21.38 23.68
CA ILE A 276 21.07 21.26 22.37
C ILE A 276 20.16 21.83 21.28
N LEU A 277 18.87 21.47 21.29
CA LEU A 277 17.91 21.91 20.29
C LEU A 277 17.68 23.43 20.35
N SER A 278 17.53 23.99 21.55
CA SER A 278 17.31 25.44 21.74
C SER A 278 18.53 26.28 21.37
N ASN A 279 19.74 25.71 21.45
CA ASN A 279 20.97 26.38 21.03
C ASN A 279 21.33 26.17 19.56
N SER A 280 20.72 25.20 18.88
CA SER A 280 20.94 24.95 17.46
C SER A 280 20.54 26.16 16.61
N LYS A 281 21.47 26.62 15.77
CA LYS A 281 21.26 27.72 14.82
C LYS A 281 20.15 27.40 13.82
N GLU A 282 20.18 26.19 13.25
CA GLU A 282 19.16 25.70 12.31
C GLU A 282 17.76 25.70 12.92
N HIS A 283 17.64 25.27 14.18
CA HIS A 283 16.36 25.25 14.88
C HIS A 283 15.83 26.67 15.13
N LYS A 284 16.70 27.61 15.53
CA LYS A 284 16.33 29.03 15.70
C LYS A 284 15.89 29.66 14.39
N GLU A 285 16.57 29.36 13.29
CA GLU A 285 16.22 29.86 11.95
C GLU A 285 14.88 29.29 11.47
N HIS A 286 14.67 27.98 11.62
CA HIS A 286 13.40 27.32 11.29
C HIS A 286 12.24 27.93 12.08
N LEU A 287 12.40 28.16 13.40
CA LEU A 287 11.38 28.79 14.23
C LEU A 287 11.08 30.24 13.79
N LYS A 288 12.09 31.01 13.39
CA LYS A 288 11.88 32.36 12.83
C LYS A 288 11.06 32.32 11.55
N GLU A 289 11.38 31.39 10.64
CA GLU A 289 10.63 31.22 9.40
C GLU A 289 9.18 30.80 9.66
N LEU A 290 8.98 29.86 10.58
CA LEU A 290 7.66 29.38 11.00
C LEU A 290 6.81 30.51 11.59
N HIS A 291 7.40 31.31 12.47
CA HIS A 291 6.73 32.48 13.04
C HIS A 291 6.41 33.53 11.97
N LEU A 292 7.27 33.75 10.97
CA LEU A 292 7.00 34.69 9.88
C LEU A 292 5.85 34.20 8.98
N ARG A 293 5.77 32.89 8.71
CA ARG A 293 4.68 32.28 7.93
C ARG A 293 3.34 32.32 8.66
N GLN A 294 3.33 32.16 9.97
CA GLN A 294 2.11 32.10 10.78
C GLN A 294 1.71 33.44 11.42
N SER A 295 2.61 34.44 11.39
CA SER A 295 2.31 35.75 11.94
C SER A 295 1.25 36.46 11.11
N HIS A 296 0.22 36.94 11.80
CA HIS A 296 -0.80 37.78 11.19
C HIS A 296 -0.31 39.22 11.20
N LYS A 297 -0.36 39.88 10.04
CA LYS A 297 -0.06 41.30 9.90
C LYS A 297 -1.09 42.11 10.69
N VAL A 298 -0.64 43.18 11.34
CA VAL A 298 -1.46 44.03 12.20
C VAL A 298 -1.34 45.47 11.73
N GLU A 299 -2.48 46.12 11.56
CA GLU A 299 -2.55 47.56 11.30
C GLU A 299 -2.66 48.30 12.63
N VAL A 300 -1.87 49.35 12.77
CA VAL A 300 -1.95 50.29 13.88
C VAL A 300 -2.33 51.65 13.31
N PHE A 301 -3.53 52.10 13.64
CA PHE A 301 -4.00 53.44 13.30
C PHE A 301 -3.77 54.38 14.49
N ASP A 302 -2.94 55.41 14.28
CA ASP A 302 -2.77 56.50 15.24
C ASP A 302 -3.85 57.57 15.01
N ILE A 303 -4.68 57.77 16.02
CA ILE A 303 -5.86 58.64 15.97
C ILE A 303 -5.46 60.12 15.93
N ILE A 304 -4.30 60.46 16.51
CA ILE A 304 -3.80 61.84 16.63
C ILE A 304 -3.17 62.27 15.31
N THR A 305 -2.25 61.48 14.79
CA THR A 305 -1.52 61.80 13.54
C THR A 305 -2.31 61.41 12.28
N LYS A 306 -3.41 60.66 12.43
CA LYS A 306 -4.22 60.11 11.33
C LYS A 306 -3.44 59.21 10.37
N THR A 307 -2.39 58.55 10.87
CA THR A 307 -1.54 57.65 10.08
C THR A 307 -1.80 56.19 10.42
N THR A 308 -1.81 55.32 9.41
CA THR A 308 -1.85 53.87 9.57
C THR A 308 -0.50 53.26 9.21
N ILE A 309 0.04 52.40 10.08
CA ILE A 309 1.24 51.62 9.80
C ILE A 309 0.91 50.13 9.92
N VAL A 310 1.35 49.35 8.94
CA VAL A 310 1.15 47.90 8.91
C VAL A 310 2.43 47.20 9.38
N TYR A 311 2.31 46.40 10.44
CA TYR A 311 3.40 45.60 10.98
C TYR A 311 3.26 44.14 10.60
N SER A 312 4.39 43.44 10.48
CA SER A 312 4.44 42.02 10.13
C SER A 312 3.82 41.11 11.19
N SER A 313 3.73 41.58 12.44
CA SER A 313 3.15 40.83 13.57
C SER A 313 2.73 41.75 14.73
N ILE A 314 1.91 41.23 15.64
CA ILE A 314 1.59 41.88 16.93
C ILE A 314 2.89 42.25 17.69
N ARG A 315 3.88 41.34 17.68
CA ARG A 315 5.15 41.55 18.39
C ARG A 315 5.97 42.69 17.76
N SER A 316 5.98 42.79 16.43
CA SER A 316 6.63 43.90 15.74
C SER A 316 5.95 45.24 16.04
N ALA A 317 4.62 45.29 16.01
CA ALA A 317 3.86 46.46 16.41
C ALA A 317 4.15 46.87 17.86
N ALA A 318 4.11 45.92 18.79
CA ALA A 318 4.40 46.10 20.21
C ALA A 318 5.76 46.76 20.46
N LEU A 319 6.80 46.28 19.78
CA LEU A 319 8.15 46.83 19.90
C LEU A 319 8.24 48.25 19.34
N ALA A 320 7.63 48.51 18.18
CA ALA A 320 7.71 49.81 17.52
C ALA A 320 6.98 50.93 18.28
N ILE A 321 5.83 50.62 18.88
CA ILE A 321 5.01 51.61 19.59
C ILE A 321 5.20 51.58 21.11
N GLY A 322 6.04 50.69 21.63
CA GLY A 322 6.33 50.56 23.07
C GLY A 322 5.16 50.06 23.91
N ILE A 323 4.26 49.24 23.35
CA ILE A 323 3.09 48.69 24.05
C ILE A 323 3.28 47.18 24.25
N ALA A 324 2.92 46.66 25.43
CA ALA A 324 3.01 45.23 25.70
C ALA A 324 2.20 44.40 24.69
N HIS A 325 2.78 43.29 24.21
CA HIS A 325 2.14 42.36 23.26
C HIS A 325 0.72 41.94 23.70
N SER A 326 0.58 41.58 24.98
CA SER A 326 -0.71 41.19 25.59
C SER A 326 -1.77 42.30 25.52
N THR A 327 -1.34 43.56 25.55
CA THR A 327 -2.23 44.72 25.45
C THR A 327 -2.75 44.84 24.03
N ILE A 328 -1.88 44.82 23.01
CA ILE A 328 -2.33 44.86 21.61
C ILE A 328 -3.30 43.71 21.31
N GLN A 329 -3.00 42.49 21.78
CA GLN A 329 -3.88 41.34 21.61
C GLN A 329 -5.23 41.49 22.33
N LYS A 330 -5.27 42.17 23.49
CA LYS A 330 -6.52 42.51 24.18
C LYS A 330 -7.35 43.48 23.32
N TYR A 331 -6.76 44.57 22.85
CA TYR A 331 -7.49 45.61 22.12
C TYR A 331 -7.85 45.20 20.68
N LEU A 332 -7.10 44.29 20.05
CA LEU A 332 -7.51 43.61 18.81
C LEU A 332 -8.81 42.81 18.99
N ARG A 333 -9.02 42.20 20.17
CA ARG A 333 -10.25 41.46 20.48
C ARG A 333 -11.41 42.37 20.84
N LEU A 334 -11.14 43.45 21.59
CA LEU A 334 -12.16 44.41 22.00
C LEU A 334 -12.64 45.31 20.85
N GLY A 335 -11.78 45.58 19.86
CA GLY A 335 -12.08 46.50 18.76
C GLY A 335 -12.07 47.98 19.15
N GLU A 336 -11.72 48.29 20.41
CA GLU A 336 -11.62 49.63 20.97
C GLU A 336 -10.23 50.24 20.77
N SER A 337 -10.14 51.56 20.96
CA SER A 337 -8.86 52.25 20.97
C SER A 337 -8.14 52.13 22.31
N TYR A 338 -6.85 51.82 22.28
CA TYR A 338 -5.99 51.90 23.44
C TYR A 338 -5.68 53.37 23.76
N LYS A 339 -6.08 53.80 24.97
CA LYS A 339 -5.87 55.16 25.50
C LYS A 339 -6.29 56.28 24.55
N ASN A 340 -7.34 56.05 23.75
CA ASN A 340 -7.81 56.98 22.70
C ASN A 340 -6.73 57.42 21.70
N LYS A 341 -5.63 56.65 21.59
CA LYS A 341 -4.49 56.97 20.74
C LYS A 341 -4.33 55.98 19.59
N TYR A 342 -4.41 54.68 19.88
CA TYR A 342 -4.17 53.65 18.87
C TYR A 342 -5.38 52.75 18.70
N LYS A 343 -5.77 52.50 17.45
CA LYS A 343 -6.72 51.44 17.08
C LYS A 343 -5.98 50.32 16.36
N PHE A 344 -6.23 49.09 16.74
CA PHE A 344 -5.58 47.91 16.18
C PHE A 344 -6.57 47.10 15.35
N SER A 345 -6.11 46.59 14.20
CA SER A 345 -6.90 45.65 13.39
C SER A 345 -5.97 44.60 12.76
N TYR A 346 -6.51 43.44 12.40
CA TYR A 346 -5.77 42.51 11.55
C TYR A 346 -5.80 43.02 10.12
N TYR A 347 -4.63 43.08 9.49
CA TYR A 347 -4.51 43.48 8.09
C TYR A 347 -5.31 42.51 7.23
N LYS A 348 -6.25 43.05 6.46
CA LYS A 348 -6.96 42.32 5.43
C LYS A 348 -6.46 42.86 4.09
N PRO A 349 -5.78 42.05 3.26
CA PRO A 349 -5.44 42.50 1.92
C PRO A 349 -6.74 42.89 1.20
N SER A 350 -6.77 44.07 0.61
CA SER A 350 -7.87 44.51 -0.25
C SER A 350 -8.06 43.47 -1.35
N ASN A 351 -9.29 43.00 -1.51
CA ASN A 351 -9.67 42.02 -2.51
C ASN A 351 -9.87 42.71 -3.88
N ASP A 352 -8.98 43.66 -4.23
CA ASP A 352 -8.99 44.31 -5.54
C ASP A 352 -8.29 43.39 -6.53
N LYS A 353 -9.01 42.34 -6.91
CA LYS A 353 -8.89 41.71 -8.22
C LYS A 353 -10.08 42.19 -9.04
N ASN A 354 -9.90 43.34 -9.71
CA ASN A 354 -10.54 43.57 -11.00
C ASN A 354 -9.70 42.88 -12.07
#